data_AF-A0A4Q8B465-F1
#
_entry.id   AF-A0A4Q8B465-F1
#
_cell.length_a   1.000
_cell.length_b   1.000
_cell.length_c   1.000
_cell.angle_alpha   90.00
_cell.angle_beta   90.00
_cell.angle_gamma   90.00
#
_symmetry.space_group_name_H-M   'P 1'
#
loop_
_entity.id
_entity.type
_entity.pdbx_description
1 polymer ?
#
loop_
_entity_poly.entity_id
_entity_poly.type
_entity_poly.pdbx_seq_one_letter_code
_entity_poly.pdbx_strand_id
1 'polypeptide(L)'
;MALVLPLLLILIFGIIDFGRMLNNQIALTEAARDAARVASFGGDPTARATRIVSGDVVVKVTGSCSGPGQDAEVTVTNDFSFVTPIGLLGGGFDGEVTLTGTGVVPCQ
;
A
#
# COMPACT_ATOMS: atom_id res chain seq x y z
N MET A 1 15.38 11.20 36.71
CA MET A 1 14.45 11.50 35.60
C MET A 1 15.13 11.30 34.24
N ALA A 2 15.68 10.10 33.98
CA ALA A 2 16.40 9.83 32.72
C ALA A 2 15.61 8.91 31.76
N LEU A 3 14.60 8.19 32.27
CA LEU A 3 13.81 7.21 31.50
C LEU A 3 12.59 7.80 30.79
N VAL A 4 12.16 9.00 31.17
CA VAL A 4 10.97 9.64 30.58
C VAL A 4 11.26 10.16 29.16
N LEU A 5 12.45 10.72 28.96
CA LEU A 5 12.91 11.22 27.66
C LEU A 5 12.97 10.12 26.58
N PRO A 6 13.64 8.96 26.79
CA PRO A 6 13.67 7.90 25.77
C PRO A 6 12.29 7.28 25.52
N LEU A 7 11.44 7.18 26.54
CA LEU A 7 10.06 6.70 26.39
C LEU A 7 9.24 7.64 25.47
N LEU A 8 9.37 8.95 25.67
CA LEU A 8 8.69 9.95 24.84
C LEU A 8 9.17 9.93 23.38
N LEU A 9 10.47 9.74 23.15
CA LEU A 9 11.03 9.67 21.80
C LEU A 9 10.50 8.45 21.04
N ILE A 10 10.44 7.28 21.67
CA ILE A 10 9.87 6.07 21.05
C ILE A 10 8.39 6.29 20.71
N LEU A 11 7.62 6.90 21.61
CA LEU A 11 6.21 7.15 21.37
C LEU A 11 5.97 8.14 20.22
N ILE A 12 6.74 9.23 20.15
CA ILE A 12 6.62 10.23 19.07
C ILE A 12 7.02 9.63 17.73
N PHE A 13 8.18 8.97 17.66
CA PHE A 13 8.64 8.35 16.42
C PHE A 13 7.67 7.24 15.96
N GLY A 14 7.10 6.46 16.88
CA GLY A 14 6.12 5.43 16.55
C GLY A 14 4.83 6.02 15.95
N ILE A 15 4.37 7.15 16.47
CA ILE A 15 3.20 7.86 15.91
C ILE A 15 3.49 8.40 14.50
N ILE A 16 4.70 8.91 14.25
CA ILE A 16 5.09 9.46 12.94
C ILE A 16 5.10 8.37 11.87
N ASP A 17 5.76 7.24 12.13
CA ASP A 17 5.81 6.14 11.18
C ASP A 17 4.44 5.48 10.99
N PHE A 18 3.67 5.30 12.08
CA PHE A 18 2.33 4.76 11.99
C PHE A 18 1.40 5.65 11.14
N GLY A 19 1.48 6.98 11.32
CA GLY A 19 0.71 7.93 10.52
C GLY A 19 1.05 7.87 9.03
N ARG A 20 2.34 7.72 8.69
CA ARG A 20 2.78 7.58 7.29
C ARG A 20 2.41 6.23 6.69
N MET A 21 2.58 5.15 7.44
CA MET A 21 2.19 3.80 7.02
C MET A 21 0.69 3.75 6.72
N LEU A 22 -0.14 4.31 7.59
CA LEU A 22 -1.59 4.36 7.39
C LEU A 22 -1.97 5.17 6.14
N ASN A 23 -1.31 6.31 5.90
CA ASN A 23 -1.54 7.11 4.70
C ASN A 23 -1.24 6.31 3.42
N ASN A 24 -0.10 5.62 3.38
CA ASN A 24 0.25 4.75 2.25
C ASN A 24 -0.74 3.58 2.10
N GLN A 25 -1.18 2.97 3.20
CA GLN A 25 -2.16 1.89 3.18
C GLN A 25 -3.50 2.35 2.57
N ILE A 26 -3.98 3.54 2.94
CA ILE A 26 -5.20 4.13 2.37
C ILE A 26 -5.01 4.34 0.86
N ALA A 27 -3.92 5.00 0.46
CA ALA A 27 -3.61 5.25 -0.94
C ALA A 27 -3.52 3.96 -1.77
N LEU A 28 -2.94 2.88 -1.23
CA LEU A 28 -2.87 1.57 -1.89
C LEU A 28 -4.25 0.94 -2.10
N THR A 29 -5.14 1.02 -1.11
CA THR A 29 -6.49 0.48 -1.25
C THR A 29 -7.35 1.27 -2.24
N GLU A 30 -7.20 2.60 -2.26
CA GLU A 30 -7.85 3.47 -3.26
C GLU A 30 -7.32 3.18 -4.65
N ALA A 31 -5.99 3.07 -4.80
CA ALA A 31 -5.35 2.73 -6.05
C ALA A 31 -5.78 1.36 -6.58
N ALA A 32 -5.88 0.35 -5.71
CA ALA A 32 -6.30 -0.99 -6.10
C ALA A 32 -7.75 -1.00 -6.60
N ARG A 33 -8.68 -0.28 -5.95
CA ARG A 33 -10.07 -0.17 -6.40
C ARG A 33 -10.22 0.61 -7.70
N ASP A 34 -9.51 1.73 -7.86
CA ASP A 34 -9.58 2.52 -9.10
C ASP A 34 -8.91 1.78 -10.27
N ALA A 35 -7.82 1.07 -10.01
CA ALA A 35 -7.18 0.18 -10.98
C ALA A 35 -8.10 -0.99 -11.38
N ALA A 36 -8.80 -1.62 -10.42
CA ALA A 36 -9.77 -2.67 -10.71
C ALA A 36 -10.91 -2.15 -11.61
N ARG A 37 -11.39 -0.93 -11.38
CA ARG A 37 -12.38 -0.27 -12.26
C ARG A 37 -11.85 -0.03 -13.67
N VAL A 38 -10.60 0.41 -13.81
CA VAL A 38 -10.00 0.57 -15.13
C VAL A 38 -9.83 -0.78 -15.83
N ALA A 39 -9.44 -1.82 -15.08
CA ALA A 39 -9.33 -3.18 -15.60
C ALA A 39 -10.69 -3.73 -16.07
N SER A 40 -11.80 -3.41 -15.40
CA SER A 40 -13.13 -3.86 -15.82
C SER A 40 -13.59 -3.27 -17.16
N PHE A 41 -13.05 -2.12 -17.55
CA PHE A 41 -13.29 -1.51 -18.87
C PHE A 41 -12.20 -1.86 -19.91
N GLY A 42 -11.27 -2.76 -19.59
CA GLY A 42 -10.17 -3.15 -20.48
C GLY A 42 -9.06 -2.10 -20.62
N GLY A 43 -8.98 -1.13 -19.70
CA GLY A 43 -7.86 -0.20 -19.63
C GLY A 43 -6.64 -0.80 -18.93
N ASP A 44 -5.54 -0.03 -18.85
CA ASP A 44 -4.31 -0.45 -18.16
C ASP A 44 -4.39 -0.12 -16.64
N PRO A 45 -4.58 -1.13 -15.76
CA PRO A 45 -4.64 -0.91 -14.31
C PRO A 45 -3.28 -0.48 -13.72
N THR A 46 -2.17 -0.82 -14.36
CA THR A 46 -0.83 -0.55 -13.85
C THR A 46 -0.49 0.94 -13.97
N ALA A 47 -0.76 1.54 -15.12
CA ALA A 47 -0.64 2.99 -15.35
C ALA A 47 -1.60 3.83 -14.49
N ARG A 48 -2.67 3.23 -13.97
CA ARG A 48 -3.60 3.91 -13.07
C ARG A 48 -3.12 3.84 -11.62
N ALA A 49 -2.73 2.65 -11.14
CA ALA A 49 -2.24 2.47 -9.77
C ALA A 49 -0.96 3.29 -9.50
N THR A 50 -0.02 3.31 -10.43
CA THR A 50 1.24 4.09 -10.36
C THR A 50 1.04 5.61 -10.36
N ARG A 51 -0.12 6.10 -10.78
CA ARG A 51 -0.48 7.53 -10.71
C ARG A 51 -0.99 7.95 -9.34
N ILE A 52 -1.54 7.00 -8.59
CA ILE A 52 -2.16 7.23 -7.28
C ILE A 52 -1.13 6.99 -6.18
N VAL A 53 -0.33 5.93 -6.31
CA VAL A 53 0.75 5.62 -5.40
C VAL A 53 2.08 5.90 -6.09
N SER A 54 2.87 6.80 -5.49
CA SER A 54 4.22 7.13 -5.95
C SER A 54 5.25 6.22 -5.29
N GLY A 55 6.06 5.49 -6.07
CA GLY A 55 7.11 4.60 -5.56
C GLY A 55 7.33 3.37 -6.45
N ASP A 56 8.12 2.41 -5.96
CA ASP A 56 8.19 1.07 -6.57
C ASP A 56 6.89 0.33 -6.22
N VAL A 57 6.04 0.15 -7.23
CA VAL A 57 4.68 -0.38 -7.05
C VAL A 57 4.52 -1.58 -7.96
N VAL A 58 4.32 -2.75 -7.36
CA VAL A 58 4.05 -4.00 -8.07
C VAL A 58 2.54 -4.17 -8.17
N VAL A 59 2.01 -4.15 -9.40
CA VAL A 59 0.58 -4.32 -9.67
C VAL A 59 0.35 -5.70 -10.25
N LYS A 60 -0.44 -6.52 -9.56
CA LYS A 60 -0.84 -7.85 -10.00
C LYS A 60 -2.33 -7.88 -10.31
N VAL A 61 -2.68 -8.23 -11.55
CA VAL A 61 -4.06 -8.42 -11.98
C VAL A 61 -4.36 -9.93 -11.95
N THR A 62 -5.28 -10.36 -11.10
CA THR A 62 -5.66 -11.78 -10.95
C THR A 62 -7.02 -12.09 -11.58
N GLY A 63 -7.92 -11.11 -11.64
CA GLY A 63 -9.21 -11.23 -12.32
C GLY A 63 -9.19 -10.53 -13.68
N SER A 64 -9.35 -11.28 -14.76
CA SER A 64 -9.46 -10.75 -16.12
C SER A 64 -10.89 -10.90 -16.64
N CYS A 65 -11.46 -9.83 -17.19
CA CYS A 65 -12.79 -9.84 -17.80
C CYS A 65 -12.75 -10.58 -19.14
N SER A 66 -12.81 -11.92 -19.11
CA SER A 66 -12.85 -12.78 -20.30
C SER A 66 -14.26 -13.30 -20.62
N GLY A 67 -15.28 -12.94 -19.83
CA GLY A 67 -16.67 -13.32 -20.05
C GLY A 67 -17.65 -12.70 -19.04
N PRO A 68 -18.98 -12.84 -19.27
CA PRO A 68 -20.01 -12.28 -18.39
C PRO A 68 -20.02 -12.97 -17.02
N GLY A 69 -20.12 -12.17 -15.95
CA GLY A 69 -20.16 -12.64 -14.56
C GLY A 69 -18.79 -12.84 -13.89
N GLN A 70 -17.72 -12.33 -14.48
CA GLN A 70 -16.38 -12.32 -13.89
C GLN A 70 -16.14 -11.06 -13.05
N ASP A 71 -15.24 -11.15 -12.08
CA ASP A 71 -14.76 -10.00 -11.30
C ASP A 71 -13.34 -9.64 -11.73
N ALA A 72 -13.08 -8.34 -11.88
CA ALA A 72 -11.73 -7.81 -12.04
C ALA A 72 -11.11 -7.60 -10.66
N GLU A 73 -10.05 -8.35 -10.35
CA GLU A 73 -9.28 -8.22 -9.12
C GLU A 73 -7.89 -7.66 -9.43
N VAL A 74 -7.53 -6.58 -8.73
CA VAL A 74 -6.23 -5.94 -8.81
C VAL A 74 -5.63 -5.84 -7.40
N THR A 75 -4.43 -6.39 -7.26
CA THR A 75 -3.60 -6.28 -6.07
C THR A 75 -2.46 -5.31 -6.34
N VAL A 76 -2.28 -4.33 -5.46
CA VAL A 76 -1.21 -3.33 -5.54
C VAL A 76 -0.31 -3.48 -4.32
N THR A 77 0.98 -3.70 -4.56
CA THR A 77 2.00 -3.87 -3.51
C THR A 77 3.01 -2.73 -3.60
N ASN A 78 3.40 -2.16 -2.47
CA ASN A 78 4.42 -1.12 -2.37
C ASN A 78 5.30 -1.34 -1.14
N ASP A 79 6.60 -1.14 -1.31
CA ASP A 79 7.55 -1.27 -0.22
C ASP A 79 7.61 0.04 0.57
N PHE A 80 7.25 -0.03 1.85
CA PHE A 80 7.25 1.11 2.77
C PHE A 80 8.53 1.10 3.59
N SER A 81 9.36 2.13 3.41
CA SER A 81 10.55 2.35 4.22
C SER A 81 10.21 3.25 5.43
N PHE A 82 10.59 2.78 6.62
CA PHE A 82 10.51 3.58 7.84
C PHE A 82 11.54 4.71 7.82
N VAL A 83 11.12 5.91 8.19
CA VAL A 83 12.02 7.08 8.19
C VAL A 83 12.59 7.37 9.58
N THR A 84 11.98 6.83 10.64
CA THR A 84 12.59 6.92 11.97
C THR A 84 13.46 5.69 12.27
N PRO A 85 14.51 5.85 13.09
CA PRO A 85 15.40 4.75 13.46
C PRO A 85 14.73 3.65 14.32
N ILE A 86 13.42 3.74 14.62
CA ILE A 86 12.72 2.63 15.30
C ILE A 86 12.48 1.44 14.35
N GLY A 87 12.42 1.66 13.03
CA GLY A 87 12.31 0.56 12.06
C GLY A 87 13.42 -0.48 12.22
N LEU A 88 14.63 -0.01 12.53
CA LEU A 88 15.81 -0.82 12.81
C LEU A 88 15.73 -1.62 14.14
N LEU A 89 14.91 -1.19 15.10
CA LEU A 89 14.75 -1.82 16.42
C LEU A 89 13.53 -2.74 16.53
N GLY A 90 12.56 -2.62 15.63
CA GLY A 90 11.26 -3.32 15.71
C GLY A 90 10.82 -4.10 14.47
N GLY A 91 11.51 -3.98 13.33
CA GLY A 91 11.07 -4.60 12.06
C GLY A 91 12.19 -4.78 11.05
N GLY A 92 13.10 -5.71 11.33
CA GLY A 92 14.10 -6.19 10.37
C GLY A 92 15.27 -5.23 10.10
N PHE A 93 16.43 -5.79 9.75
CA PHE A 93 17.69 -5.05 9.56
C PHE A 93 17.68 -4.05 8.38
N ASP A 94 16.62 -4.01 7.56
CA ASP A 94 16.51 -3.15 6.37
C ASP A 94 15.43 -2.06 6.46
N GLY A 95 14.56 -2.09 7.48
CA GLY A 95 13.55 -1.04 7.68
C GLY A 95 12.46 -0.94 6.61
N GLU A 96 12.30 -1.98 5.77
CA GLU A 96 11.26 -2.05 4.74
C GLU A 96 10.13 -3.02 5.15
N VAL A 97 8.88 -2.56 5.01
CA VAL A 97 7.67 -3.36 5.19
C VAL A 97 6.85 -3.30 3.92
N THR A 98 6.52 -4.47 3.37
CA THR A 98 5.69 -4.56 2.16
C THR A 98 4.23 -4.31 2.51
N LEU A 99 3.66 -3.23 1.97
CA LEU A 99 2.24 -2.88 2.10
C LEU A 99 1.49 -3.39 0.89
N THR A 100 0.32 -3.99 1.11
CA THR A 100 -0.52 -4.52 0.03
C THR A 100 -1.95 -3.99 0.16
N GLY A 101 -2.53 -3.57 -0.97
CA GLY A 101 -3.93 -3.19 -1.10
C GLY A 101 -4.61 -3.98 -2.21
N THR A 102 -5.82 -4.45 -1.97
CA THR A 102 -6.62 -5.22 -2.95
C THR A 102 -7.92 -4.50 -3.29
N GLY A 103 -8.29 -4.55 -4.56
CA GLY A 103 -9.52 -3.98 -5.09
C GLY A 103 -10.20 -4.96 -6.04
N VAL A 104 -11.50 -5.17 -5.83
CA VAL A 104 -12.34 -6.07 -6.65
C VAL A 104 -13.53 -5.29 -7.15
N VAL A 105 -13.84 -5.41 -8.44
CA VAL A 105 -15.05 -4.87 -9.06
C VAL A 105 -15.65 -5.88 -10.05
N PRO A 106 -16.98 -5.93 -10.21
CA PRO A 106 -17.60 -6.79 -11.21
C PRO A 106 -17.33 -6.27 -12.63
N CYS A 107 -17.06 -7.18 -13.56
CA CYS A 107 -16.92 -6.86 -14.98
C CYS A 107 -18.30 -6.48 -15.57
N GLN A 108 -18.34 -5.40 -16.36
CA GLN A 108 -19.52 -4.97 -17.11
C GLN A 108 -19.49 -5.48 -18.55
#